data_AF-A0A1X6PAJ3-F1
#
_entry.id   AF-A0A1X6PAJ3-F1
#
_cell.length_a   1.000
_cell.length_b   1.000
_cell.length_c   1.000
_cell.angle_alpha   90.00
_cell.angle_beta   90.00
_cell.angle_gamma   90.00
#
_symmetry.space_group_name_H-M   'P 1'
#
loop_
_entity.id
_entity.type
_entity.pdbx_description
1 polymer ?
#
loop_
_entity_poly.entity_id
_entity_poly.type
_entity_poly.pdbx_seq_one_letter_code
_entity_poly.pdbx_strand_id
1 'polypeptide(L)'
;MRVAAGVGGAGAGAGAGAGGADSRRRVFMLLSAAAVEAFGGATAKFYAAKGLLVHVAPGADTGASDVLADLQRVSGLPRAAVEATLAAYARNVDGVADAFGKRVFPVAPSYDVAAVQREGIWVGVVTPALHYSMGGLTFSGSAEVLAASTAKPIRRLYAAGEVTGGLFGGNRLGGCSLLDCTVFGRIAGARAAAAAAASVGTADPLPAALTPGSPVRLRLAERRFLTASAEGDAAAESHMFVLRFELPSPLAATGASVGQYISAAVPLADGSTTKRFYSPISRPADAGCLELLIKSPPPPVPASAAAAHVGVATVGLAALRPGDAIEFDGPFGGLPFALDGPGHLAVVVGGTGVSVGVQLVRYVLHAARVRLDAAASSSGSEEVANGDGDPAPTVTPGLTLIWAVATPEQLVFRSRMEAQVASEAGRLVPLRVVFVVEEGGVGMVDPAQPTELHARQVGRLGVTPGGSPVYGGRVSPGLLAAELPAMPRPVGDGAYMVLCGPPPMCKGVRSAAEGMGYAPPDIFSWV
;
A
#
# COMPACT_ATOMS: atom_id res chain seq x y z
N MET A 1 -16.92 -39.07 20.03
CA MET A 1 -16.61 -39.12 21.48
C MET A 1 -15.13 -39.42 21.62
N ARG A 2 -14.37 -38.70 22.46
CA ARG A 2 -12.91 -38.87 22.60
C ARG A 2 -12.63 -39.51 23.95
N VAL A 3 -11.97 -40.67 23.99
CA VAL A 3 -11.45 -41.27 25.23
C VAL A 3 -9.96 -41.01 25.27
N ALA A 4 -9.47 -40.28 26.28
CA ALA A 4 -8.04 -40.09 26.52
C ALA A 4 -7.60 -41.01 27.66
N ALA A 5 -6.68 -41.94 27.39
CA ALA A 5 -6.01 -42.70 28.45
C ALA A 5 -4.99 -41.76 29.12
N GLY A 6 -5.23 -41.39 30.38
CA GLY A 6 -4.30 -40.58 31.18
C GLY A 6 -3.33 -41.45 31.97
N VAL A 7 -2.06 -41.06 31.97
CA VAL A 7 -1.11 -41.35 33.05
C VAL A 7 -0.40 -40.02 33.38
N GLY A 8 -0.32 -39.70 34.67
CA GLY A 8 0.03 -38.38 35.18
C GLY A 8 1.53 -38.04 35.19
N GLY A 9 1.83 -36.88 35.80
CA GLY A 9 3.18 -36.46 36.17
C GLY A 9 3.71 -35.26 35.38
N ALA A 10 4.01 -34.18 36.09
CA ALA A 10 4.64 -32.95 35.60
C ALA A 10 6.12 -33.18 35.21
N GLY A 11 6.64 -32.37 34.27
CA GLY A 11 8.08 -32.25 34.02
C GLY A 11 8.41 -31.74 32.62
N ALA A 12 9.00 -30.54 32.55
CA ALA A 12 9.59 -29.97 31.33
C ALA A 12 10.92 -30.63 30.98
N GLY A 13 11.27 -30.72 29.69
CA GLY A 13 12.63 -31.05 29.23
C GLY A 13 12.70 -31.47 27.76
N ALA A 14 13.45 -30.71 26.96
CA ALA A 14 13.75 -31.00 25.56
C ALA A 14 14.86 -32.07 25.40
N GLY A 15 14.83 -32.84 24.32
CA GLY A 15 15.94 -33.71 23.90
C GLY A 15 15.56 -34.66 22.76
N ALA A 16 16.29 -34.59 21.65
CA ALA A 16 16.15 -35.46 20.49
C ALA A 16 16.98 -36.75 20.64
N GLY A 17 16.48 -37.87 20.10
CA GLY A 17 17.30 -39.03 19.70
C GLY A 17 16.89 -40.40 20.26
N ALA A 18 16.66 -41.33 19.31
CA ALA A 18 16.70 -42.80 19.40
C ALA A 18 15.50 -43.57 20.02
N GLY A 19 14.77 -44.25 19.12
CA GLY A 19 14.18 -45.60 19.26
C GLY A 19 13.63 -46.03 20.62
N GLY A 20 12.39 -45.65 20.92
CA GLY A 20 11.59 -46.21 22.01
C GLY A 20 10.14 -46.40 21.55
N ALA A 21 9.54 -47.54 21.91
CA ALA A 21 8.16 -47.89 21.56
C ALA A 21 7.19 -46.76 21.94
N ASP A 22 6.57 -46.19 20.92
CA ASP A 22 5.86 -44.92 20.95
C ASP A 22 4.58 -45.00 21.77
N SER A 23 4.60 -44.48 23.00
CA SER A 23 3.42 -44.26 23.84
C SER A 23 2.61 -43.05 23.35
N ARG A 24 2.33 -42.97 22.04
CA ARG A 24 1.45 -41.95 21.46
C ARG A 24 0.06 -42.09 22.06
N ARG A 25 -0.47 -41.01 22.65
CA ARG A 25 -1.88 -40.91 23.09
C ARG A 25 -2.80 -41.20 21.90
N ARG A 26 -3.30 -42.44 21.79
CA ARG A 26 -4.26 -42.82 20.76
C ARG A 26 -5.61 -42.17 21.05
N VAL A 27 -6.25 -41.68 20.00
CA VAL A 27 -7.62 -41.17 20.08
C VAL A 27 -8.53 -42.17 19.43
N PHE A 28 -9.61 -42.53 20.11
CA PHE A 28 -10.59 -43.46 19.59
C PHE A 28 -11.87 -42.71 19.25
N MET A 29 -12.43 -43.01 18.09
CA MET A 29 -13.79 -42.66 17.72
C MET A 29 -14.68 -43.86 17.98
N LEU A 30 -15.69 -43.65 18.81
CA LEU A 30 -16.75 -44.61 19.07
C LEU A 30 -18.00 -44.19 18.30
N LEU A 31 -18.57 -45.10 17.52
CA LEU A 31 -19.82 -44.93 16.80
C LEU A 31 -20.82 -46.00 17.25
N SER A 32 -21.96 -45.58 17.80
CA SER A 32 -23.10 -46.46 18.07
C SER A 32 -23.74 -46.95 16.76
N ALA A 33 -24.65 -47.93 16.85
CA ALA A 33 -25.41 -48.41 15.70
C ALA A 33 -26.16 -47.26 14.99
N ALA A 34 -26.89 -46.42 15.74
CA ALA A 34 -27.58 -45.25 15.21
C ALA A 34 -26.62 -44.22 14.57
N ALA A 35 -25.41 -44.05 15.12
CA ALA A 35 -24.41 -43.17 14.52
C ALA A 35 -23.87 -43.71 13.20
N VAL A 36 -23.71 -45.03 13.07
CA VAL A 36 -23.33 -45.67 11.81
C VAL A 36 -24.45 -45.61 10.77
N GLU A 37 -25.70 -45.74 11.20
CA GLU A 37 -26.86 -45.55 10.32
C GLU A 37 -26.89 -44.12 9.76
N ALA A 38 -26.73 -43.11 10.62
CA ALA A 38 -26.65 -41.70 10.22
C ALA A 38 -25.41 -41.38 9.37
N PHE A 39 -24.27 -42.03 9.63
CA PHE A 39 -23.01 -41.88 8.88
C PHE A 39 -23.04 -42.61 7.52
N GLY A 40 -23.94 -43.59 7.35
CA GLY A 40 -24.05 -44.45 6.19
C GLY A 40 -23.35 -45.80 6.41
N GLY A 41 -24.15 -46.88 6.55
CA GLY A 41 -23.65 -48.23 6.83
C GLY A 41 -22.70 -48.78 5.75
N ALA A 42 -22.89 -48.42 4.48
CA ALA A 42 -21.96 -48.79 3.40
C ALA A 42 -20.57 -48.19 3.60
N THR A 43 -20.50 -46.92 4.02
CA THR A 43 -19.26 -46.21 4.33
C THR A 43 -18.53 -46.84 5.51
N ALA A 44 -19.26 -47.19 6.57
CA ALA A 44 -18.67 -47.88 7.73
C ALA A 44 -18.09 -49.26 7.36
N LYS A 45 -18.82 -50.05 6.55
CA LYS A 45 -18.33 -51.33 6.02
C LYS A 45 -17.09 -51.16 5.14
N PHE A 46 -17.05 -50.12 4.30
CA PHE A 46 -15.86 -49.80 3.49
C PHE A 46 -14.64 -49.55 4.37
N TYR A 47 -14.75 -48.70 5.40
CA TYR A 47 -13.64 -48.43 6.32
C TYR A 47 -13.23 -49.67 7.13
N ALA A 48 -14.18 -50.53 7.48
CA ALA A 48 -13.87 -51.79 8.14
C ALA A 48 -13.12 -52.79 7.24
N ALA A 49 -13.50 -52.90 5.97
CA ALA A 49 -12.75 -53.70 4.99
C ALA A 49 -11.31 -53.19 4.77
N LYS A 50 -11.05 -51.89 5.03
CA LYS A 50 -9.71 -51.29 5.03
C LYS A 50 -8.98 -51.38 6.37
N GLY A 51 -9.57 -52.02 7.39
CA GLY A 51 -8.99 -52.15 8.72
C GLY A 51 -8.96 -50.84 9.53
N LEU A 52 -9.69 -49.81 9.10
CA LEU A 52 -9.72 -48.49 9.75
C LEU A 52 -10.84 -48.35 10.78
N LEU A 53 -11.83 -49.24 10.73
CA LEU A 53 -12.95 -49.31 11.65
C LEU A 53 -13.21 -50.77 12.03
N VAL A 54 -13.54 -51.05 13.29
CA VAL A 54 -13.87 -52.40 13.75
C VAL A 54 -15.24 -52.38 14.39
N HIS A 55 -16.12 -53.28 13.97
CA HIS A 55 -17.40 -53.50 14.63
C HIS A 55 -17.23 -54.52 15.75
N VAL A 56 -17.51 -54.08 16.98
CA VAL A 56 -17.65 -54.97 18.12
C VAL A 56 -19.15 -55.30 18.24
N ALA A 57 -19.55 -56.38 17.59
CA ALA A 57 -20.93 -56.82 17.55
C ALA A 57 -21.36 -57.44 18.89
N PRO A 58 -22.64 -57.36 19.27
CA PRO A 58 -23.18 -58.21 20.32
C PRO A 58 -23.10 -59.66 19.83
N GLY A 59 -22.58 -60.58 20.67
CA GLY A 59 -22.38 -61.98 20.30
C GLY A 59 -23.64 -62.62 19.73
N ALA A 60 -23.49 -63.26 18.56
CA ALA A 60 -24.61 -63.71 17.75
C ALA A 60 -25.36 -64.91 18.34
N ASP A 61 -24.74 -65.76 19.18
CA ASP A 61 -25.39 -66.93 19.76
C ASP A 61 -24.72 -67.37 21.08
N THR A 62 -25.54 -67.53 22.13
CA THR A 62 -25.26 -68.22 23.42
C THR A 62 -24.12 -67.71 24.30
N GLY A 63 -24.48 -66.99 25.37
CA GLY A 63 -23.60 -66.55 26.46
C GLY A 63 -23.41 -65.03 26.44
N ALA A 64 -23.48 -64.38 27.61
CA ALA A 64 -23.42 -62.93 27.75
C ALA A 64 -22.14 -62.35 27.10
N SER A 65 -22.26 -61.93 25.84
CA SER A 65 -21.20 -61.25 25.11
C SER A 65 -21.05 -59.85 25.69
N ASP A 66 -19.99 -59.66 26.46
CA ASP A 66 -19.65 -58.37 27.02
C ASP A 66 -18.95 -57.51 25.96
N VAL A 67 -19.73 -56.71 25.25
CA VAL A 67 -19.27 -55.81 24.18
C VAL A 67 -18.17 -54.86 24.69
N LEU A 68 -18.20 -54.47 25.96
CA LEU A 68 -17.17 -53.61 26.55
C LEU A 68 -15.87 -54.37 26.81
N ALA A 69 -15.95 -55.63 27.24
CA ALA A 69 -14.77 -56.48 27.35
C ALA A 69 -14.14 -56.77 25.98
N ASP A 70 -14.98 -57.00 24.97
CA ASP A 70 -14.54 -57.18 23.59
C ASP A 70 -13.90 -55.91 23.02
N LEU A 71 -14.50 -54.75 23.28
CA LEU A 71 -13.94 -53.45 22.92
C LEU A 71 -12.58 -53.23 23.59
N GLN A 72 -12.44 -53.56 24.87
CA GLN A 72 -11.16 -53.47 25.57
C GLN A 72 -10.10 -54.37 24.91
N ARG A 73 -10.46 -55.60 24.53
CA ARG A 73 -9.53 -56.52 23.85
C ARG A 73 -9.08 -55.99 22.49
N VAL A 74 -10.01 -55.44 21.71
CA VAL A 74 -9.76 -54.97 20.33
C VAL A 74 -9.02 -53.64 20.31
N SER A 75 -9.32 -52.72 21.23
CA SER A 75 -8.81 -51.34 21.22
C SER A 75 -7.73 -51.05 22.26
N GLY A 76 -7.63 -51.88 23.31
CA GLY A 76 -6.82 -51.60 24.50
C GLY A 76 -7.39 -50.51 25.41
N LEU A 77 -8.61 -50.03 25.16
CA LEU A 77 -9.27 -49.02 25.99
C LEU A 77 -9.72 -49.65 27.33
N PRO A 78 -9.36 -49.07 28.49
CA PRO A 78 -9.84 -49.56 29.76
C PRO A 78 -11.36 -49.45 29.85
N ARG A 79 -12.04 -50.55 30.21
CA ARG A 79 -13.49 -50.60 30.41
C ARG A 79 -14.02 -49.43 31.26
N ALA A 80 -13.39 -49.19 32.41
CA ALA A 80 -13.78 -48.11 33.32
C ALA A 80 -13.73 -46.73 32.65
N ALA A 81 -12.76 -46.49 31.76
CA ALA A 81 -12.66 -45.23 31.03
C ALA A 81 -13.80 -45.11 30.00
N VAL A 82 -14.15 -46.20 29.31
CA VAL A 82 -15.28 -46.21 28.36
C VAL A 82 -16.59 -45.97 29.10
N GLU A 83 -16.86 -46.70 30.19
CA GLU A 83 -18.07 -46.54 31.01
C GLU A 83 -18.20 -45.12 31.57
N ALA A 84 -17.12 -44.55 32.11
CA ALA A 84 -17.12 -43.17 32.60
C ALA A 84 -17.39 -42.16 31.47
N THR A 85 -16.84 -42.42 30.28
CA THR A 85 -17.07 -41.57 29.11
C THR A 85 -18.54 -41.64 28.67
N LEU A 86 -19.13 -42.85 28.57
CA LEU A 86 -20.54 -43.06 28.21
C LEU A 86 -21.48 -42.39 29.21
N ALA A 87 -21.22 -42.55 30.51
CA ALA A 87 -21.97 -41.88 31.57
C ALA A 87 -21.86 -40.35 31.51
N ALA A 88 -20.67 -39.81 31.20
CA ALA A 88 -20.50 -38.37 31.02
C ALA A 88 -21.28 -37.86 29.80
N TYR A 89 -21.26 -38.60 28.69
CA TYR A 89 -22.00 -38.23 27.49
C TYR A 89 -23.51 -38.23 27.71
N ALA A 90 -24.04 -39.21 28.44
CA ALA A 90 -25.46 -39.25 28.82
C ALA A 90 -25.86 -38.01 29.63
N ARG A 91 -25.07 -37.63 30.65
CA ARG A 91 -25.32 -36.39 31.41
C ARG A 91 -25.27 -35.14 30.51
N ASN A 92 -24.37 -35.12 29.52
CA ASN A 92 -24.25 -33.97 28.61
C ASN A 92 -25.45 -33.87 27.66
N VAL A 93 -26.01 -34.99 27.25
CA VAL A 93 -27.29 -35.06 26.53
C VAL A 93 -28.43 -34.48 27.39
N ASP A 94 -28.43 -34.78 28.69
CA ASP A 94 -29.44 -34.31 29.66
C ASP A 94 -29.24 -32.84 30.09
N GLY A 95 -28.34 -32.11 29.43
CA GLY A 95 -28.16 -30.66 29.61
C GLY A 95 -27.00 -30.26 30.52
N VAL A 96 -26.22 -31.20 31.05
CA VAL A 96 -24.95 -30.87 31.72
C VAL A 96 -23.94 -30.34 30.68
N ALA A 97 -23.21 -29.28 31.03
CA ALA A 97 -22.25 -28.68 30.11
C ALA A 97 -21.11 -29.66 29.77
N ASP A 98 -20.94 -29.94 28.48
CA ASP A 98 -19.82 -30.74 27.96
C ASP A 98 -18.49 -29.98 28.10
N ALA A 99 -17.43 -30.69 28.50
CA ALA A 99 -16.11 -30.10 28.74
C ALA A 99 -15.46 -29.48 27.48
N PHE A 100 -15.94 -29.80 26.28
CA PHE A 100 -15.47 -29.25 25.01
C PHE A 100 -16.49 -28.30 24.38
N GLY A 101 -17.55 -27.92 25.11
CA GLY A 101 -18.57 -26.99 24.66
C GLY A 101 -19.54 -27.59 23.62
N LYS A 102 -19.61 -28.92 23.48
CA LYS A 102 -20.57 -29.57 22.58
C LYS A 102 -22.01 -29.29 23.04
N ARG A 103 -22.86 -28.79 22.12
CA ARG A 103 -24.28 -28.44 22.38
C ARG A 103 -25.30 -29.29 21.62
N VAL A 104 -24.88 -30.04 20.61
CA VAL A 104 -25.78 -30.76 19.70
C VAL A 104 -25.46 -32.26 19.72
N PHE A 105 -26.46 -33.09 20.01
CA PHE A 105 -26.30 -34.54 20.21
C PHE A 105 -27.28 -35.33 19.33
N PRO A 106 -26.99 -35.50 18.02
CA PRO A 106 -27.97 -35.98 17.04
C PRO A 106 -28.41 -37.45 17.21
N VAL A 107 -27.68 -38.22 18.02
CA VAL A 107 -27.89 -39.67 18.27
C VAL A 107 -27.85 -39.99 19.77
N ALA A 108 -28.28 -39.03 20.59
CA ALA A 108 -28.24 -39.01 22.04
C ALA A 108 -28.56 -40.35 22.76
N PRO A 109 -29.67 -41.05 22.48
CA PRO A 109 -30.04 -42.25 23.25
C PRO A 109 -29.20 -43.50 22.91
N SER A 110 -28.27 -43.42 21.96
CA SER A 110 -27.53 -44.59 21.45
C SER A 110 -26.17 -44.83 22.11
N TYR A 111 -25.80 -44.04 23.13
CA TYR A 111 -24.48 -44.08 23.78
C TYR A 111 -24.53 -44.41 25.28
N ASP A 112 -25.62 -45.02 25.77
CA ASP A 112 -25.61 -45.63 27.10
C ASP A 112 -25.06 -47.06 27.06
N VAL A 113 -24.64 -47.57 28.22
CA VAL A 113 -24.02 -48.91 28.32
C VAL A 113 -24.99 -50.02 27.90
N ALA A 114 -26.28 -49.91 28.20
CA ALA A 114 -27.26 -50.94 27.83
C ALA A 114 -27.50 -50.96 26.31
N ALA A 115 -27.57 -49.79 25.67
CA ALA A 115 -27.65 -49.65 24.23
C ALA A 115 -26.40 -50.21 23.54
N VAL A 116 -25.21 -49.89 24.04
CA VAL A 116 -23.93 -50.42 23.51
C VAL A 116 -23.84 -51.94 23.64
N GLN A 117 -24.25 -52.51 24.78
CA GLN A 117 -24.25 -53.97 24.98
C GLN A 117 -25.27 -54.67 24.07
N ARG A 118 -26.42 -54.03 23.80
CA ARG A 118 -27.49 -54.60 22.95
C ARG A 118 -27.19 -54.50 21.45
N GLU A 119 -26.65 -53.37 21.00
CA GLU A 119 -26.56 -53.02 19.58
C GLU A 119 -25.14 -53.10 19.04
N GLY A 120 -24.15 -53.26 19.91
CA GLY A 120 -22.74 -53.22 19.55
C GLY A 120 -22.21 -51.80 19.38
N ILE A 121 -20.91 -51.71 19.14
CA ILE A 121 -20.22 -50.43 18.94
C ILE A 121 -19.12 -50.56 17.91
N TRP A 122 -18.97 -49.52 17.09
CA TRP A 122 -17.87 -49.43 16.14
C TRP A 122 -16.76 -48.57 16.72
N VAL A 123 -15.53 -49.03 16.61
CA VAL A 123 -14.34 -48.34 17.10
C VAL A 123 -13.36 -48.12 15.96
N GLY A 124 -12.86 -46.88 15.86
CA GLY A 124 -11.79 -46.51 14.94
C GLY A 124 -10.70 -45.74 15.66
N VAL A 125 -9.45 -46.01 15.34
CA VAL A 125 -8.32 -45.18 15.82
C VAL A 125 -8.24 -43.95 14.93
N VAL A 126 -8.37 -42.78 15.55
CA VAL A 126 -8.23 -41.49 14.88
C VAL A 126 -6.89 -40.89 15.26
N THR A 127 -6.17 -40.41 14.25
CA THR A 127 -4.99 -39.58 14.47
C THR A 127 -5.34 -38.16 14.06
N PRO A 128 -5.27 -37.17 14.97
CA PRO A 128 -5.35 -35.78 14.57
C PRO A 128 -4.24 -35.51 13.55
N ALA A 129 -4.63 -35.21 12.33
CA ALA A 129 -3.72 -34.76 11.29
C ALA A 129 -3.94 -33.27 11.07
N LEU A 130 -2.86 -32.54 10.84
CA LEU A 130 -2.96 -31.16 10.36
C LEU A 130 -3.51 -31.23 8.94
N HIS A 131 -4.82 -31.04 8.81
CA HIS A 131 -5.51 -31.18 7.53
C HIS A 131 -5.24 -30.01 6.58
N TYR A 132 -5.05 -28.80 7.15
CA TYR A 132 -4.75 -27.56 6.43
C TYR A 132 -4.34 -26.48 7.41
N SER A 133 -3.40 -25.61 7.04
CA SER A 133 -3.04 -24.41 7.80
C SER A 133 -3.69 -23.18 7.16
N MET A 134 -4.57 -22.51 7.92
CA MET A 134 -5.22 -21.25 7.50
C MET A 134 -4.23 -20.06 7.41
N GLY A 135 -3.06 -20.23 8.01
CA GLY A 135 -1.95 -19.27 7.96
C GLY A 135 -0.99 -19.61 6.82
N GLY A 136 -0.63 -18.57 6.07
CA GLY A 136 0.33 -18.61 4.98
C GLY A 136 0.90 -17.21 4.77
N LEU A 137 1.65 -17.02 3.70
CA LEU A 137 2.20 -15.72 3.34
C LEU A 137 1.06 -14.76 3.02
N THR A 138 1.07 -13.58 3.65
CA THR A 138 0.21 -12.46 3.22
C THR A 138 0.66 -12.03 1.83
N PHE A 139 -0.28 -11.84 0.93
CA PHE A 139 0.01 -11.56 -0.47
C PHE A 139 -1.04 -10.62 -1.08
N SER A 140 -0.71 -9.99 -2.20
CA SER A 140 -1.58 -9.06 -2.92
C SER A 140 -2.55 -9.81 -3.85
N GLY A 141 -3.56 -9.13 -4.39
CA GLY A 141 -4.40 -9.66 -5.47
C GLY A 141 -3.64 -9.99 -6.78
N SER A 142 -2.39 -9.52 -6.92
CA SER A 142 -1.47 -9.83 -8.05
C SER A 142 -0.46 -10.94 -7.71
N ALA A 143 -0.71 -11.69 -6.63
CA ALA A 143 0.09 -12.82 -6.17
C ALA A 143 1.48 -12.47 -5.59
N GLU A 144 1.85 -11.20 -5.39
CA GLU A 144 3.11 -10.85 -4.72
C GLU A 144 3.03 -11.04 -3.20
N VAL A 145 4.06 -11.63 -2.61
CA VAL A 145 4.18 -11.77 -1.15
C VAL A 145 4.47 -10.42 -0.52
N LEU A 146 3.78 -10.09 0.58
CA LEU A 146 3.96 -8.85 1.32
C LEU A 146 4.92 -9.05 2.49
N ALA A 147 5.85 -8.12 2.68
CA ALA A 147 6.73 -8.08 3.84
C ALA A 147 5.94 -7.71 5.09
N ALA A 148 5.98 -8.55 6.13
CA ALA A 148 5.25 -8.32 7.38
C ALA A 148 5.60 -6.98 8.06
N SER A 149 6.83 -6.50 7.90
CA SER A 149 7.30 -5.24 8.51
C SER A 149 6.79 -3.97 7.83
N THR A 150 6.44 -4.03 6.55
CA THR A 150 6.12 -2.82 5.75
C THR A 150 4.80 -2.91 5.01
N ALA A 151 4.17 -4.09 4.98
CA ALA A 151 3.03 -4.44 4.13
C ALA A 151 3.27 -4.19 2.62
N LYS A 152 4.54 -4.03 2.20
CA LYS A 152 4.90 -3.82 0.79
C LYS A 152 5.29 -5.15 0.12
N PRO A 153 5.06 -5.30 -1.20
CA PRO A 153 5.50 -6.47 -1.95
C PRO A 153 7.02 -6.71 -1.85
N ILE A 154 7.40 -7.96 -1.64
CA ILE A 154 8.78 -8.43 -1.76
C ILE A 154 9.04 -8.68 -3.24
N ARG A 155 10.08 -8.01 -3.77
CA ARG A 155 10.38 -8.03 -5.20
C ARG A 155 10.68 -9.46 -5.68
N ARG A 156 10.02 -9.86 -6.78
CA ARG A 156 10.15 -11.19 -7.43
C ARG A 156 9.72 -12.39 -6.56
N LEU A 157 9.00 -12.16 -5.46
CA LEU A 157 8.47 -13.23 -4.64
C LEU A 157 6.95 -13.29 -4.77
N TYR A 158 6.45 -14.40 -5.30
CA TYR A 158 5.03 -14.62 -5.56
C TYR A 158 4.53 -15.86 -4.81
N ALA A 159 3.26 -15.87 -4.43
CA ALA A 159 2.62 -16.96 -3.70
C ALA A 159 1.34 -17.42 -4.41
N ALA A 160 1.16 -18.74 -4.43
CA ALA A 160 -0.04 -19.40 -4.94
C ALA A 160 -0.23 -20.75 -4.23
N GLY A 161 -1.47 -21.24 -4.16
CA GLY A 161 -1.78 -22.52 -3.51
C GLY A 161 -1.60 -22.48 -1.98
N GLU A 162 -1.20 -23.62 -1.40
CA GLU A 162 -1.19 -23.82 0.06
C GLU A 162 -0.27 -22.89 0.85
N VAL A 163 0.67 -22.21 0.18
CA VAL A 163 1.55 -21.23 0.83
C VAL A 163 0.84 -19.88 1.08
N THR A 164 -0.34 -19.65 0.51
CA THR A 164 -1.09 -18.40 0.61
C THR A 164 -1.90 -18.30 1.91
N GLY A 165 -1.91 -17.13 2.53
CA GLY A 165 -2.65 -16.85 3.76
C GLY A 165 -3.79 -15.84 3.58
N GLY A 166 -4.75 -15.86 4.51
CA GLY A 166 -5.79 -14.81 4.63
C GLY A 166 -7.01 -14.96 3.73
N LEU A 167 -7.01 -15.90 2.77
CA LEU A 167 -8.09 -16.05 1.80
C LEU A 167 -9.40 -16.59 2.39
N PHE A 168 -9.29 -17.39 3.44
CA PHE A 168 -10.43 -18.07 4.09
C PHE A 168 -10.92 -17.37 5.36
N GLY A 169 -10.38 -16.19 5.73
CA GLY A 169 -10.72 -15.52 6.98
C GLY A 169 -10.47 -16.39 8.22
N GLY A 170 -11.40 -16.39 9.19
CA GLY A 170 -11.26 -17.11 10.45
C GLY A 170 -11.54 -18.63 10.41
N ASN A 171 -12.13 -19.16 9.33
CA ASN A 171 -12.40 -20.60 9.19
C ASN A 171 -12.49 -21.03 7.72
N ARG A 172 -12.02 -22.25 7.40
CA ARG A 172 -11.93 -22.74 6.03
C ARG A 172 -13.30 -22.93 5.38
N LEU A 173 -13.58 -22.20 4.31
CA LEU A 173 -14.71 -22.47 3.42
C LEU A 173 -14.34 -23.60 2.44
N GLY A 174 -15.11 -24.69 2.44
CA GLY A 174 -14.86 -25.86 1.59
C GLY A 174 -14.90 -25.51 0.08
N GLY A 175 -13.98 -26.07 -0.70
CA GLY A 175 -13.96 -25.91 -2.17
C GLY A 175 -13.08 -24.77 -2.72
N CYS A 176 -12.62 -23.82 -1.90
CA CYS A 176 -11.84 -22.68 -2.43
C CYS A 176 -10.34 -22.99 -2.65
N SER A 177 -9.78 -24.06 -2.08
CA SER A 177 -8.34 -24.39 -2.26
C SER A 177 -7.94 -24.67 -3.71
N LEU A 178 -8.86 -25.17 -4.55
CA LEU A 178 -8.61 -25.33 -5.98
C LEU A 178 -8.50 -23.98 -6.69
N LEU A 179 -9.24 -22.96 -6.23
CA LEU A 179 -9.17 -21.60 -6.76
C LEU A 179 -7.86 -20.92 -6.36
N ASP A 180 -7.31 -21.19 -5.18
CA ASP A 180 -5.98 -20.67 -4.77
C ASP A 180 -4.90 -21.06 -5.77
N CYS A 181 -4.87 -22.33 -6.16
CA CYS A 181 -3.90 -22.83 -7.14
C CYS A 181 -4.25 -22.35 -8.55
N THR A 182 -5.51 -22.46 -8.99
CA THR A 182 -5.85 -22.20 -10.39
C THR A 182 -5.91 -20.71 -10.75
N VAL A 183 -6.36 -19.85 -9.84
CA VAL A 183 -6.43 -18.39 -10.06
C VAL A 183 -5.07 -17.78 -9.75
N PHE A 184 -4.60 -17.88 -8.50
CA PHE A 184 -3.35 -17.24 -8.11
C PHE A 184 -2.12 -17.95 -8.68
N GLY A 185 -2.18 -19.24 -9.03
CA GLY A 185 -1.09 -19.90 -9.73
C GLY A 185 -0.92 -19.38 -11.16
N ARG A 186 -2.01 -19.09 -11.89
CA ARG A 186 -1.92 -18.44 -13.21
C ARG A 186 -1.38 -17.02 -13.09
N ILE A 187 -1.89 -16.26 -12.12
CA ILE A 187 -1.42 -14.90 -11.86
C ILE A 187 0.07 -14.93 -11.48
N ALA A 188 0.47 -15.68 -10.46
CA ALA A 188 1.86 -15.83 -10.02
C ALA A 188 2.77 -16.28 -11.15
N GLY A 189 2.37 -17.28 -11.95
CA GLY A 189 3.15 -17.79 -13.08
C GLY A 189 3.38 -16.73 -14.16
N ALA A 190 2.31 -16.04 -14.60
CA ALA A 190 2.43 -14.97 -15.59
C ALA A 190 3.32 -13.82 -15.10
N ARG A 191 3.20 -13.47 -13.80
CA ARG A 191 3.98 -12.41 -13.16
C ARG A 191 5.44 -12.78 -12.99
N ALA A 192 5.72 -14.00 -12.55
CA ALA A 192 7.08 -14.53 -12.44
C ALA A 192 7.77 -14.60 -13.82
N ALA A 193 7.05 -15.05 -14.85
CA ALA A 193 7.57 -15.09 -16.22
C ALA A 193 7.89 -13.68 -16.76
N ALA A 194 6.98 -12.71 -16.58
CA ALA A 194 7.24 -11.32 -16.95
C ALA A 194 8.46 -10.73 -16.20
N ALA A 195 8.59 -11.02 -14.90
CA ALA A 195 9.72 -10.58 -14.09
C ALA A 195 11.04 -11.33 -14.38
N ALA A 196 10.99 -12.50 -15.03
CA ALA A 196 12.16 -13.25 -15.49
C ALA A 196 12.61 -12.80 -16.88
N ALA A 197 11.67 -12.52 -17.78
CA ALA A 197 11.95 -11.98 -19.12
C ALA A 197 12.64 -10.61 -19.05
N ALA A 198 12.38 -9.82 -18.00
CA ALA A 198 13.01 -8.54 -17.72
C ALA A 198 14.41 -8.66 -17.06
N SER A 199 15.21 -9.69 -17.36
CA SER A 199 16.55 -9.86 -16.75
C SER A 199 17.68 -10.18 -17.73
N VAL A 200 18.20 -9.13 -18.38
CA VAL A 200 19.63 -8.97 -18.74
C VAL A 200 19.98 -7.47 -18.67
N GLY A 201 20.78 -7.07 -17.67
CA GLY A 201 21.58 -5.83 -17.66
C GLY A 201 20.84 -4.50 -17.41
N THR A 202 21.25 -3.78 -16.35
CA THR A 202 20.72 -2.47 -15.88
C THR A 202 19.28 -2.51 -15.34
N ALA A 203 18.96 -1.64 -14.39
CA ALA A 203 17.64 -1.63 -13.73
C ALA A 203 16.57 -1.23 -14.75
N ASP A 204 15.97 -2.22 -15.41
CA ASP A 204 14.92 -1.95 -16.41
C ASP A 204 13.78 -1.11 -15.80
N PRO A 205 13.31 -0.08 -16.54
CA PRO A 205 12.19 0.73 -16.09
C PRO A 205 10.94 -0.13 -15.90
N LEU A 206 10.19 0.15 -14.83
CA LEU A 206 8.92 -0.52 -14.56
C LEU A 206 7.99 -0.40 -15.78
N PRO A 207 7.21 -1.44 -16.13
CA PRO A 207 6.27 -1.37 -17.24
C PRO A 207 5.31 -0.19 -17.05
N ALA A 208 5.11 0.59 -18.11
CA ALA A 208 4.21 1.73 -18.12
C ALA A 208 2.75 1.27 -18.04
N ALA A 209 2.01 1.78 -17.06
CA ALA A 209 0.58 1.47 -16.88
C ALA A 209 -0.32 2.28 -17.81
N LEU A 210 0.10 3.49 -18.21
CA LEU A 210 -0.67 4.37 -19.09
C LEU A 210 0.04 4.52 -20.43
N THR A 211 -0.73 4.53 -21.51
CA THR A 211 -0.25 4.82 -22.86
C THR A 211 -1.20 5.81 -23.53
N PRO A 212 -0.70 6.87 -24.19
CA PRO A 212 -1.56 7.90 -24.78
C PRO A 212 -2.54 7.31 -25.79
N GLY A 213 -3.81 7.68 -25.65
CA GLY A 213 -4.89 7.18 -26.52
C GLY A 213 -5.42 5.79 -26.12
N SER A 214 -4.90 5.21 -25.02
CA SER A 214 -5.40 3.96 -24.44
C SER A 214 -5.82 4.18 -22.99
N PRO A 215 -7.04 4.71 -22.75
CA PRO A 215 -7.51 5.00 -21.40
C PRO A 215 -7.56 3.75 -20.52
N VAL A 216 -7.14 3.90 -19.27
CA VAL A 216 -7.11 2.84 -18.26
C VAL A 216 -7.96 3.26 -17.07
N ARG A 217 -8.84 2.37 -16.64
CA ARG A 217 -9.68 2.60 -15.47
C ARG A 217 -8.94 2.23 -14.19
N LEU A 218 -8.68 3.22 -13.34
CA LEU A 218 -7.93 3.03 -12.09
C LEU A 218 -8.86 3.18 -10.89
N ARG A 219 -8.69 2.33 -9.88
CA ARG A 219 -9.48 2.38 -8.64
C ARG A 219 -8.82 3.31 -7.63
N LEU A 220 -9.63 4.13 -6.97
CA LEU A 220 -9.20 4.95 -5.85
C LEU A 220 -8.96 4.03 -4.64
N ALA A 221 -7.72 3.93 -4.18
CA ALA A 221 -7.39 3.20 -2.95
C ALA A 221 -7.62 4.06 -1.71
N GLU A 222 -7.19 5.31 -1.75
CA GLU A 222 -7.13 6.16 -0.56
C GLU A 222 -7.33 7.64 -0.90
N ARG A 223 -8.01 8.35 0.00
CA ARG A 223 -8.03 9.81 0.07
C ARG A 223 -7.35 10.27 1.36
N ARG A 224 -6.30 11.09 1.23
CA ARG A 224 -5.55 11.63 2.38
C ARG A 224 -5.54 13.15 2.35
N PHE A 225 -6.06 13.79 3.39
CA PHE A 225 -5.95 15.23 3.57
C PHE A 225 -4.53 15.63 3.97
N LEU A 226 -4.06 16.77 3.47
CA LEU A 226 -2.74 17.31 3.83
C LEU A 226 -2.90 18.60 4.62
N THR A 227 -2.18 18.70 5.74
CA THR A 227 -2.10 19.89 6.58
C THR A 227 -0.75 20.59 6.39
N ALA A 228 -0.71 21.90 6.60
CA ALA A 228 0.53 22.67 6.57
C ALA A 228 1.39 22.46 7.84
N SER A 229 0.79 22.09 8.98
CA SER A 229 1.48 21.74 10.22
C SER A 229 1.80 20.24 10.31
N ALA A 230 2.97 19.92 10.89
CA ALA A 230 3.36 18.54 11.23
C ALA A 230 2.64 18.01 12.48
N GLU A 231 2.15 18.93 13.32
CA GLU A 231 1.33 18.64 14.50
C GLU A 231 -0.13 18.58 14.06
N GLY A 232 -0.67 17.36 14.09
CA GLY A 232 -1.98 17.04 13.58
C GLY A 232 -3.08 17.47 14.52
N ASP A 233 -3.95 18.35 14.03
CA ASP A 233 -5.36 18.32 14.40
C ASP A 233 -6.14 17.70 13.25
N ALA A 234 -6.62 16.47 13.45
CA ALA A 234 -7.38 15.71 12.46
C ALA A 234 -8.73 16.37 12.08
N ALA A 235 -9.09 17.46 12.76
CA ALA A 235 -10.33 18.22 12.56
C ALA A 235 -10.15 19.51 11.72
N ALA A 236 -8.93 19.92 11.39
CA ALA A 236 -8.72 21.13 10.58
C ALA A 236 -9.05 20.86 9.11
N GLU A 237 -9.97 21.65 8.54
CA GLU A 237 -10.35 21.65 7.13
C GLU A 237 -9.09 21.81 6.25
N SER A 238 -8.53 20.70 5.79
CA SER A 238 -7.34 20.72 4.95
C SER A 238 -7.69 21.31 3.58
N HIS A 239 -6.97 22.33 3.13
CA HIS A 239 -7.25 23.02 1.86
C HIS A 239 -6.83 22.22 0.61
N MET A 240 -6.12 21.10 0.79
CA MET A 240 -5.78 20.17 -0.29
C MET A 240 -5.80 18.73 0.22
N PHE A 241 -6.04 17.79 -0.68
CA PHE A 241 -6.01 16.35 -0.41
C PHE A 241 -5.33 15.59 -1.55
N VAL A 242 -4.80 14.43 -1.23
CA VAL A 242 -4.20 13.48 -2.17
C VAL A 242 -5.21 12.38 -2.46
N LEU A 243 -5.40 12.08 -3.74
CA LEU A 243 -6.06 10.86 -4.20
C LEU A 243 -4.99 9.89 -4.68
N ARG A 244 -5.01 8.68 -4.12
CA ARG A 244 -4.11 7.58 -4.49
C ARG A 244 -4.88 6.53 -5.27
N PHE A 245 -4.55 6.37 -6.54
CA PHE A 245 -5.13 5.37 -7.43
C PHE A 245 -4.19 4.18 -7.58
N GLU A 246 -4.75 2.97 -7.65
CA GLU A 246 -4.01 1.74 -7.91
C GLU A 246 -3.78 1.58 -9.41
N LEU A 247 -2.54 1.35 -9.81
CA LEU A 247 -2.22 0.98 -11.18
C LEU A 247 -2.65 -0.48 -11.44
N PRO A 248 -2.86 -0.90 -12.71
CA PRO A 248 -3.29 -2.26 -13.03
C PRO A 248 -2.34 -3.35 -12.52
N SER A 249 -1.08 -2.99 -12.26
CA SER A 249 -0.06 -3.87 -11.67
C SER A 249 0.69 -3.12 -10.57
N PRO A 250 0.91 -3.73 -9.38
CA PRO A 250 1.71 -3.12 -8.31
C PRO A 250 3.20 -2.98 -8.65
N LEU A 251 3.63 -3.58 -9.75
CA LEU A 251 4.98 -3.47 -10.31
C LEU A 251 5.02 -2.58 -11.57
N ALA A 252 3.90 -1.96 -11.96
CA ALA A 252 3.89 -1.00 -13.05
C ALA A 252 4.17 0.40 -12.49
N ALA A 253 4.85 1.23 -13.27
CA ALA A 253 4.88 2.67 -13.04
C ALA A 253 3.74 3.34 -13.81
N THR A 254 3.48 4.61 -13.53
CA THR A 254 2.52 5.38 -14.35
C THR A 254 2.93 5.44 -15.82
N GLY A 255 4.23 5.35 -16.11
CA GLY A 255 4.81 5.59 -17.44
C GLY A 255 5.10 7.08 -17.70
N ALA A 256 4.67 7.97 -16.80
CA ALA A 256 4.92 9.40 -16.92
C ALA A 256 6.34 9.76 -16.48
N SER A 257 7.08 10.44 -17.35
CA SER A 257 8.35 11.08 -17.00
C SER A 257 8.12 12.39 -16.25
N VAL A 258 9.19 12.94 -15.67
CA VAL A 258 9.12 14.25 -15.01
C VAL A 258 8.73 15.31 -16.02
N GLY A 259 7.77 16.13 -15.63
CA GLY A 259 7.20 17.11 -16.54
C GLY A 259 6.25 16.50 -17.58
N GLN A 260 5.75 15.30 -17.35
CA GLN A 260 4.56 14.83 -18.05
C GLN A 260 3.36 14.86 -17.12
N TYR A 261 2.20 15.02 -17.72
CA TYR A 261 0.93 15.05 -17.02
C TYR A 261 -0.01 14.01 -17.59
N ILE A 262 -1.06 13.70 -16.85
CA ILE A 262 -2.07 12.72 -17.23
C ILE A 262 -3.43 13.40 -17.29
N SER A 263 -4.35 12.82 -18.04
CA SER A 263 -5.74 13.24 -18.01
C SER A 263 -6.58 12.28 -17.18
N ALA A 264 -7.60 12.81 -16.52
CA ALA A 264 -8.61 12.07 -15.77
C ALA A 264 -9.99 12.41 -16.34
N ALA A 265 -10.83 11.39 -16.54
CA ALA A 265 -12.25 11.54 -16.83
C ALA A 265 -13.01 11.71 -15.51
N VAL A 266 -13.23 12.96 -15.12
CA VAL A 266 -13.85 13.29 -13.83
C VAL A 266 -15.37 13.22 -13.94
N PRO A 267 -16.05 12.39 -13.12
CA PRO A 267 -17.51 12.35 -13.09
C PRO A 267 -18.07 13.63 -12.45
N LEU A 268 -19.14 14.17 -13.05
CA LEU A 268 -19.87 15.34 -12.58
C LEU A 268 -21.22 14.92 -11.98
N ALA A 269 -21.81 15.82 -11.17
CA ALA A 269 -23.06 15.55 -10.46
C ALA A 269 -24.28 15.38 -11.39
N ASP A 270 -24.20 15.91 -12.62
CA ASP A 270 -25.22 15.75 -13.66
C ASP A 270 -25.12 14.42 -14.42
N GLY A 271 -24.18 13.55 -14.04
CA GLY A 271 -23.92 12.26 -14.70
C GLY A 271 -22.99 12.35 -15.91
N SER A 272 -22.59 13.56 -16.33
CA SER A 272 -21.61 13.75 -17.39
C SER A 272 -20.17 13.55 -16.88
N THR A 273 -19.20 13.44 -17.79
CA THR A 273 -17.78 13.37 -17.46
C THR A 273 -17.03 14.53 -18.10
N THR A 274 -16.07 15.10 -17.38
CA THR A 274 -15.19 16.14 -17.93
C THR A 274 -13.73 15.73 -17.88
N LYS A 275 -13.00 15.92 -18.98
CA LYS A 275 -11.57 15.61 -19.05
C LYS A 275 -10.77 16.73 -18.39
N ARG A 276 -9.90 16.39 -17.44
CA ARG A 276 -8.98 17.34 -16.79
C ARG A 276 -7.57 16.79 -16.71
N PHE A 277 -6.60 17.68 -16.74
CA PHE A 277 -5.19 17.32 -16.70
C PHE A 277 -4.61 17.56 -15.31
N TYR A 278 -3.81 16.60 -14.84
CA TYR A 278 -3.17 16.63 -13.54
C TYR A 278 -1.72 16.18 -13.66
N SER A 279 -0.84 16.90 -12.97
CA SER A 279 0.55 16.50 -12.80
C SER A 279 0.64 15.55 -11.61
N PRO A 280 1.07 14.29 -11.79
CA PRO A 280 1.22 13.35 -10.68
C PRO A 280 2.20 13.85 -9.61
N ILE A 281 1.91 13.59 -8.33
CA ILE A 281 2.88 13.81 -7.24
C ILE A 281 3.60 12.51 -6.85
N SER A 282 3.15 11.36 -7.35
CA SER A 282 3.91 10.10 -7.34
C SER A 282 5.12 10.22 -8.27
N ARG A 283 6.25 9.62 -7.89
CA ARG A 283 7.48 9.61 -8.70
C ARG A 283 7.29 8.72 -9.94
N PRO A 284 7.99 9.00 -11.05
CA PRO A 284 8.01 8.10 -12.21
C PRO A 284 8.37 6.66 -11.86
N ALA A 285 9.24 6.46 -10.86
CA ALA A 285 9.68 5.14 -10.39
C ALA A 285 8.79 4.54 -9.29
N ASP A 286 7.72 5.22 -8.84
CA ASP A 286 6.83 4.65 -7.84
C ASP A 286 5.95 3.57 -8.48
N ALA A 287 6.12 2.33 -7.98
CA ALA A 287 5.40 1.18 -8.47
C ALA A 287 3.98 1.11 -7.88
N GLY A 288 3.01 0.75 -8.71
CA GLY A 288 1.67 0.35 -8.29
C GLY A 288 0.71 1.48 -7.96
N CYS A 289 1.14 2.74 -8.04
CA CYS A 289 0.28 3.85 -7.69
C CYS A 289 0.45 5.08 -8.57
N LEU A 290 -0.65 5.81 -8.66
CA LEU A 290 -0.73 7.16 -9.17
C LEU A 290 -1.28 8.06 -8.05
N GLU A 291 -0.55 9.12 -7.68
CA GLU A 291 -1.01 10.07 -6.68
C GLU A 291 -1.26 11.45 -7.31
N LEU A 292 -2.43 12.03 -7.03
CA LEU A 292 -2.83 13.36 -7.50
C LEU A 292 -3.11 14.28 -6.32
N LEU A 293 -2.56 15.49 -6.35
CA LEU A 293 -2.89 16.56 -5.40
C LEU A 293 -4.06 17.38 -5.92
N ILE A 294 -5.13 17.45 -5.12
CA ILE A 294 -6.37 18.13 -5.45
C ILE A 294 -6.64 19.22 -4.42
N LYS A 295 -7.11 20.39 -4.88
CA LYS A 295 -7.57 21.46 -3.99
C LYS A 295 -8.89 21.04 -3.34
N SER A 296 -9.05 21.27 -2.04
CA SER A 296 -10.34 21.08 -1.38
C SER A 296 -11.36 22.10 -1.89
N PRO A 297 -12.60 21.69 -2.19
CA PRO A 297 -13.67 22.65 -2.40
C PRO A 297 -13.87 23.46 -1.10
N PRO A 298 -14.16 24.76 -1.19
CA PRO A 298 -14.51 25.55 -0.02
C PRO A 298 -15.77 24.96 0.66
N PRO A 299 -15.93 25.17 1.97
CA PRO A 299 -17.16 24.82 2.66
C PRO A 299 -18.36 25.54 2.01
N PRO A 300 -19.56 24.95 2.05
CA PRO A 300 -20.75 25.57 1.47
C PRO A 300 -21.04 26.90 2.17
N VAL A 301 -20.85 28.00 1.45
CA VAL A 301 -21.19 29.36 1.92
C VAL A 301 -22.66 29.67 1.63
N PRO A 302 -23.39 30.38 2.52
CA PRO A 302 -24.73 30.87 2.24
C PRO A 302 -24.74 31.75 0.98
N ALA A 303 -25.86 31.73 0.24
CA ALA A 303 -26.02 32.35 -1.09
C ALA A 303 -25.72 33.86 -1.18
N SER A 304 -25.45 34.54 -0.07
CA SER A 304 -25.12 35.98 0.00
C SER A 304 -23.63 36.32 -0.08
N ALA A 305 -22.72 35.33 -0.01
CA ALA A 305 -21.28 35.57 -0.13
C ALA A 305 -20.79 35.24 -1.54
N ALA A 306 -20.01 36.15 -2.13
CA ALA A 306 -19.52 36.07 -3.51
C ALA A 306 -18.99 34.66 -3.87
N ALA A 307 -19.57 34.08 -4.92
CA ALA A 307 -19.28 32.73 -5.38
C ALA A 307 -17.80 32.57 -5.78
N ALA A 308 -16.98 32.06 -4.87
CA ALA A 308 -15.71 31.47 -5.24
C ALA A 308 -16.01 30.39 -6.30
N HIS A 309 -15.54 30.59 -7.53
CA HIS A 309 -15.73 29.64 -8.62
C HIS A 309 -14.98 28.34 -8.28
N VAL A 310 -15.68 27.40 -7.63
CA VAL A 310 -15.17 26.06 -7.43
C VAL A 310 -15.29 25.34 -8.76
N GLY A 311 -14.17 24.87 -9.30
CA GLY A 311 -14.18 24.11 -10.54
C GLY A 311 -15.03 22.85 -10.37
N VAL A 312 -16.00 22.64 -11.27
CA VAL A 312 -16.90 21.46 -11.26
C VAL A 312 -16.15 20.12 -11.18
N ALA A 313 -14.95 20.05 -11.77
CA ALA A 313 -14.09 18.87 -11.68
C ALA A 313 -13.49 18.65 -10.28
N THR A 314 -13.17 19.73 -9.55
CA THR A 314 -12.69 19.63 -8.17
C THR A 314 -13.78 19.05 -7.26
N VAL A 315 -15.03 19.48 -7.47
CA VAL A 315 -16.19 18.93 -6.75
C VAL A 315 -16.37 17.45 -7.09
N GLY A 316 -16.30 17.08 -8.38
CA GLY A 316 -16.39 15.69 -8.83
C GLY A 316 -15.32 14.78 -8.21
N LEU A 317 -14.06 15.21 -8.20
CA LEU A 317 -12.98 14.45 -7.56
C LEU A 317 -13.10 14.37 -6.04
N ALA A 318 -13.60 15.42 -5.38
CA ALA A 318 -13.83 15.43 -3.94
C ALA A 318 -14.96 14.47 -3.51
N ALA A 319 -15.90 14.17 -4.41
CA ALA A 319 -17.02 13.26 -4.17
C ALA A 319 -16.64 11.77 -4.26
N LEU A 320 -15.48 11.44 -4.84
CA LEU A 320 -15.01 10.06 -4.97
C LEU A 320 -14.72 9.43 -3.60
N ARG A 321 -15.05 8.15 -3.47
CA ARG A 321 -14.77 7.31 -2.31
C ARG A 321 -13.80 6.18 -2.66
N PRO A 322 -12.99 5.69 -1.70
CA PRO A 322 -12.21 4.47 -1.90
C PRO A 322 -13.05 3.33 -2.48
N GLY A 323 -12.55 2.70 -3.53
CA GLY A 323 -13.23 1.68 -4.33
C GLY A 323 -13.86 2.19 -5.63
N ASP A 324 -14.14 3.50 -5.75
CA ASP A 324 -14.60 4.11 -7.00
C ASP A 324 -13.50 4.05 -8.06
N ALA A 325 -13.89 4.06 -9.34
CA ALA A 325 -12.94 3.92 -10.44
C ALA A 325 -13.25 4.89 -11.58
N ILE A 326 -12.25 5.67 -11.98
CA ILE A 326 -12.31 6.64 -13.08
C ILE A 326 -11.25 6.33 -14.13
N GLU A 327 -11.46 6.85 -15.34
CA GLU A 327 -10.54 6.62 -16.45
C GLU A 327 -9.41 7.64 -16.47
N PHE A 328 -8.21 7.15 -16.78
CA PHE A 328 -7.00 7.93 -16.95
C PHE A 328 -6.37 7.66 -18.29
N ASP A 329 -5.77 8.67 -18.89
CA ASP A 329 -5.08 8.59 -20.18
C ASP A 329 -3.83 9.48 -20.15
N GLY A 330 -2.81 9.15 -20.94
CA GLY A 330 -1.48 9.79 -20.93
C GLY A 330 -0.35 8.77 -20.94
N PRO A 331 0.90 9.17 -20.70
CA PRO A 331 1.34 10.53 -20.35
C PRO A 331 1.31 11.52 -21.52
N PHE A 332 1.13 12.81 -21.22
CA PHE A 332 1.12 13.90 -22.18
C PHE A 332 2.16 14.96 -21.85
N GLY A 333 2.49 15.75 -22.86
CA GLY A 333 3.44 16.85 -22.73
C GLY A 333 4.85 16.37 -22.42
N GLY A 334 5.61 17.26 -21.79
CA GLY A 334 7.02 17.11 -21.52
C GLY A 334 7.64 18.49 -21.32
N LEU A 335 8.79 18.53 -20.66
CA LEU A 335 9.61 19.73 -20.69
C LEU A 335 10.24 19.89 -22.08
N PRO A 336 10.26 21.10 -22.65
CA PRO A 336 10.88 21.34 -23.95
C PRO A 336 12.41 21.45 -23.88
N PHE A 337 12.98 21.37 -22.68
CA PHE A 337 14.41 21.45 -22.40
C PHE A 337 14.84 20.36 -21.43
N ALA A 338 16.12 20.04 -21.49
CA ALA A 338 16.75 19.09 -20.60
C ALA A 338 17.04 19.77 -19.24
N LEU A 339 16.98 19.01 -18.15
CA LEU A 339 17.18 19.51 -16.77
C LEU A 339 18.61 19.30 -16.27
N ASP A 340 19.52 18.95 -17.16
CA ASP A 340 20.93 18.67 -16.98
C ASP A 340 21.77 19.78 -17.62
N GLY A 341 22.43 20.60 -16.80
CA GLY A 341 23.25 21.72 -17.26
C GLY A 341 23.62 22.70 -16.14
N PRO A 342 24.64 23.56 -16.34
CA PRO A 342 25.19 24.47 -15.33
C PRO A 342 24.26 25.61 -14.88
N GLY A 343 23.06 25.68 -15.44
CA GLY A 343 22.21 26.85 -15.31
C GLY A 343 21.42 26.96 -14.02
N HIS A 344 20.26 27.60 -14.12
CA HIS A 344 19.37 27.81 -12.99
C HIS A 344 17.93 27.53 -13.39
N LEU A 345 17.24 26.71 -12.62
CA LEU A 345 15.83 26.41 -12.82
C LEU A 345 14.99 27.23 -11.83
N ALA A 346 14.30 28.24 -12.35
CA ALA A 346 13.29 28.97 -11.62
C ALA A 346 11.93 28.28 -11.78
N VAL A 347 11.30 27.88 -10.67
CA VAL A 347 9.99 27.23 -10.69
C VAL A 347 9.01 28.12 -9.93
N VAL A 348 8.06 28.74 -10.63
CA VAL A 348 7.07 29.65 -10.03
C VAL A 348 5.69 29.00 -10.11
N VAL A 349 5.14 28.64 -8.96
CA VAL A 349 3.89 27.87 -8.86
C VAL A 349 2.84 28.56 -8.01
N GLY A 350 1.57 28.39 -8.39
CA GLY A 350 0.41 28.94 -7.70
C GLY A 350 -0.55 27.84 -7.26
N GLY A 351 -0.95 27.83 -5.99
CA GLY A 351 -1.91 26.86 -5.45
C GLY A 351 -1.47 25.41 -5.68
N THR A 352 -2.30 24.60 -6.34
CA THR A 352 -2.02 23.18 -6.67
C THR A 352 -0.98 22.99 -7.78
N GLY A 353 -0.53 24.07 -8.44
CA GLY A 353 0.61 24.04 -9.35
C GLY A 353 1.90 23.54 -8.69
N VAL A 354 1.95 23.53 -7.35
CA VAL A 354 3.02 22.88 -6.57
C VAL A 354 3.24 21.42 -6.93
N SER A 355 2.27 20.73 -7.52
CA SER A 355 2.45 19.36 -8.03
C SER A 355 3.61 19.27 -9.03
N VAL A 356 3.72 20.26 -9.94
CA VAL A 356 4.85 20.40 -10.87
C VAL A 356 6.13 20.72 -10.09
N GLY A 357 6.06 21.65 -9.14
CA GLY A 357 7.19 22.01 -8.29
C GLY A 357 7.79 20.81 -7.55
N VAL A 358 6.96 19.94 -6.98
CA VAL A 358 7.39 18.71 -6.30
C VAL A 358 8.06 17.75 -7.27
N GLN A 359 7.54 17.57 -8.49
CA GLN A 359 8.20 16.73 -9.49
C GLN A 359 9.60 17.24 -9.83
N LEU A 360 9.73 18.53 -10.13
CA LEU A 360 10.99 19.16 -10.56
C LEU A 360 12.04 19.18 -9.44
N VAL A 361 11.64 19.60 -8.23
CA VAL A 361 12.54 19.61 -7.06
C VAL A 361 13.09 18.21 -6.80
N ARG A 362 12.22 17.19 -6.77
CA ARG A 362 12.66 15.81 -6.53
C ARG A 362 13.59 15.31 -7.63
N TYR A 363 13.29 15.62 -8.89
CA TYR A 363 14.09 15.19 -10.01
C TYR A 363 15.49 15.80 -9.98
N VAL A 364 15.59 17.12 -9.85
CA VAL A 364 16.88 17.83 -9.88
C VAL A 364 17.77 17.35 -8.74
N LEU A 365 17.22 17.21 -7.53
CA LEU A 365 17.96 16.68 -6.38
C LEU A 365 18.40 15.23 -6.58
N HIS A 366 17.51 14.37 -7.10
CA HIS A 366 17.85 12.97 -7.35
C HIS A 366 18.93 12.83 -8.42
N ALA A 367 18.80 13.55 -9.54
CA ALA A 367 19.76 13.54 -10.64
C ALA A 367 21.15 14.02 -10.16
N ALA A 368 21.18 15.07 -9.33
CA ALA A 368 22.41 15.53 -8.71
C ALA A 368 23.06 14.45 -7.84
N ARG A 369 22.26 13.76 -7.02
CA ARG A 369 22.77 12.72 -6.13
C ARG A 369 23.37 11.55 -6.90
N VAL A 370 22.67 11.07 -7.92
CA VAL A 370 23.15 9.96 -8.77
C VAL A 370 24.49 10.32 -9.41
N ARG A 371 24.67 11.55 -9.90
CA ARG A 371 25.94 12.02 -10.46
C ARG A 371 27.06 12.06 -9.41
N LEU A 372 26.76 12.52 -8.20
CA LEU A 372 27.74 12.55 -7.11
C LEU A 372 28.19 11.15 -6.70
N ASP A 373 27.25 10.22 -6.59
CA ASP A 373 27.56 8.83 -6.25
C ASP A 373 28.40 8.17 -7.37
N ALA A 374 28.15 8.51 -8.64
CA ALA A 374 28.95 8.05 -9.79
C ALA A 374 30.36 8.67 -9.84
N ALA A 375 30.52 9.94 -9.49
CA ALA A 375 31.83 10.58 -9.41
C ALA A 375 32.67 10.06 -8.22
N ALA A 376 32.00 9.70 -7.12
CA ALA A 376 32.66 9.10 -5.95
C ALA A 376 33.14 7.67 -6.25
N SER A 377 32.42 6.91 -7.08
CA SER A 377 32.83 5.54 -7.45
C SER A 377 33.94 5.49 -8.50
N SER A 378 34.10 6.52 -9.33
CA SER A 378 35.18 6.60 -10.35
C SER A 378 36.52 7.09 -9.81
N SER A 379 36.56 7.70 -8.62
CA SER A 379 37.80 8.19 -8.00
C SER A 379 38.62 7.12 -7.25
N GLY A 380 38.19 5.85 -7.28
CA GLY A 380 38.87 4.70 -6.67
C GLY A 380 39.65 3.79 -7.63
N SER A 381 39.65 4.07 -8.94
CA SER A 381 40.38 3.31 -9.95
C SER A 381 41.41 4.21 -10.64
N GLU A 382 42.69 4.01 -10.33
CA GLU A 382 43.76 4.47 -11.21
C GLU A 382 43.64 3.70 -12.54
N GLU A 383 43.21 4.34 -13.62
CA GLU A 383 43.56 3.87 -14.96
C GLU A 383 43.52 4.97 -16.02
N VAL A 384 44.72 5.26 -16.54
CA VAL A 384 45.10 5.52 -17.94
C VAL A 384 44.12 6.34 -18.79
N ALA A 385 44.50 7.60 -18.98
CA ALA A 385 43.98 8.45 -20.05
C ALA A 385 44.29 7.83 -21.43
N ASN A 386 43.27 7.29 -22.09
CA ASN A 386 43.24 7.18 -23.55
C ASN A 386 42.26 8.23 -24.07
N GLY A 387 42.76 9.09 -24.95
CA GLY A 387 42.01 10.18 -25.54
C GLY A 387 40.90 9.65 -26.46
N ASP A 388 39.67 9.86 -26.04
CA ASP A 388 38.57 10.37 -26.85
C ASP A 388 37.59 11.02 -25.86
N GLY A 389 37.22 12.27 -26.12
CA GLY A 389 36.58 13.16 -25.16
C GLY A 389 35.21 12.68 -24.69
N ASP A 390 35.19 11.99 -23.54
CA ASP A 390 33.99 11.77 -22.74
C ASP A 390 33.57 13.14 -22.14
N PRO A 391 32.30 13.59 -22.29
CA PRO A 391 31.92 14.92 -21.85
C PRO A 391 32.12 15.05 -20.34
N ALA A 392 32.82 16.11 -19.94
CA ALA A 392 33.02 16.51 -18.55
C ALA A 392 31.71 16.43 -17.75
N PRO A 393 31.76 16.11 -16.44
CA PRO A 393 30.57 15.90 -15.62
C PRO A 393 29.62 17.09 -15.75
N THR A 394 28.45 16.84 -16.34
CA THR A 394 27.41 17.84 -16.58
C THR A 394 26.97 18.46 -15.24
N VAL A 395 27.20 19.77 -15.12
CA VAL A 395 26.87 20.56 -13.94
C VAL A 395 25.36 20.47 -13.66
N THR A 396 24.95 20.46 -12.39
CA THR A 396 23.52 20.45 -12.01
C THR A 396 23.03 21.88 -11.83
N PRO A 397 21.82 22.23 -12.34
CA PRO A 397 21.35 23.59 -12.21
C PRO A 397 20.98 23.90 -10.76
N GLY A 398 21.27 25.13 -10.32
CA GLY A 398 20.68 25.64 -9.08
C GLY A 398 19.16 25.74 -9.23
N LEU A 399 18.39 25.57 -8.15
CA LEU A 399 16.93 25.57 -8.22
C LEU A 399 16.33 26.57 -7.24
N THR A 400 15.47 27.46 -7.73
CA THR A 400 14.62 28.32 -6.89
C THR A 400 13.14 28.01 -7.13
N LEU A 401 12.44 27.54 -6.10
CA LEU A 401 11.00 27.35 -6.09
C LEU A 401 10.32 28.53 -5.40
N ILE A 402 9.46 29.25 -6.13
CA ILE A 402 8.59 30.29 -5.60
C ILE A 402 7.16 29.74 -5.58
N TRP A 403 6.58 29.56 -4.40
CA TRP A 403 5.23 29.01 -4.24
C TRP A 403 4.26 30.05 -3.68
N ALA A 404 3.31 30.46 -4.52
CA ALA A 404 2.27 31.41 -4.19
C ALA A 404 0.95 30.73 -3.80
N VAL A 405 0.36 31.19 -2.69
CA VAL A 405 -0.92 30.70 -2.15
C VAL A 405 -1.75 31.85 -1.59
N ALA A 406 -3.05 31.61 -1.41
CA ALA A 406 -3.93 32.61 -0.80
C ALA A 406 -3.68 32.73 0.72
N THR A 407 -3.57 31.59 1.40
CA THR A 407 -3.42 31.54 2.87
C THR A 407 -2.34 30.52 3.27
N PRO A 408 -1.71 30.64 4.45
CA PRO A 408 -0.61 29.78 4.89
C PRO A 408 -0.96 28.29 4.93
N GLU A 409 -2.21 27.95 5.22
CA GLU A 409 -2.70 26.59 5.39
C GLU A 409 -2.69 25.80 4.06
N GLN A 410 -2.60 26.50 2.92
CA GLN A 410 -2.46 25.90 1.60
C GLN A 410 -1.04 25.39 1.31
N LEU A 411 -0.05 25.74 2.14
CA LEU A 411 1.35 25.33 1.99
C LEU A 411 1.58 23.90 2.53
N VAL A 412 0.82 22.94 2.00
CA VAL A 412 0.76 21.54 2.46
C VAL A 412 2.07 20.74 2.34
N PHE A 413 3.08 21.27 1.66
CA PHE A 413 4.42 20.67 1.55
C PHE A 413 5.51 21.51 2.20
N ARG A 414 5.19 22.62 2.87
CA ARG A 414 6.16 23.55 3.46
C ARG A 414 7.19 22.83 4.33
N SER A 415 6.75 22.14 5.38
CA SER A 415 7.68 21.53 6.35
C SER A 415 8.60 20.50 5.68
N ARG A 416 8.10 19.77 4.67
CA ARG A 416 8.92 18.81 3.91
C ARG A 416 9.92 19.51 2.98
N MET A 417 9.52 20.60 2.34
CA MET A 417 10.40 21.40 1.49
C MET A 417 11.49 22.10 2.32
N GLU A 418 11.14 22.68 3.46
CA GLU A 418 12.10 23.30 4.38
C GLU A 418 13.09 22.27 4.94
N ALA A 419 12.60 21.09 5.35
CA ALA A 419 13.47 19.99 5.77
C ALA A 419 14.42 19.54 4.64
N GLN A 420 13.95 19.54 3.40
CA GLN A 420 14.78 19.23 2.23
C GLN A 420 15.81 20.32 1.94
N VAL A 421 15.45 21.61 2.09
CA VAL A 421 16.41 22.72 1.98
C VAL A 421 17.51 22.57 3.03
N ALA A 422 17.13 22.28 4.27
CA ALA A 422 18.08 22.11 5.37
C ALA A 422 19.01 20.89 5.16
N SER A 423 18.50 19.77 4.63
CA SER A 423 19.31 18.58 4.37
C SER A 423 20.30 18.75 3.20
N GLU A 424 20.01 19.67 2.28
CA GLU A 424 20.88 20.02 1.15
C GLU A 424 21.74 21.26 1.41
N ALA A 425 21.59 21.92 2.56
CA ALA A 425 22.41 23.07 2.93
C ALA A 425 23.90 22.70 2.96
N GLY A 426 24.72 23.48 2.23
CA GLY A 426 26.16 23.23 2.10
C GLY A 426 26.56 22.13 1.11
N ARG A 427 25.60 21.56 0.37
CA ARG A 427 25.87 20.62 -0.74
C ARG A 427 25.88 21.32 -2.10
N LEU A 428 26.22 20.57 -3.15
CA LEU A 428 26.48 21.09 -4.50
C LEU A 428 25.23 21.61 -5.26
N VAL A 429 24.00 21.31 -4.81
CA VAL A 429 22.78 21.85 -5.42
C VAL A 429 22.17 22.92 -4.52
N PRO A 430 22.28 24.22 -4.88
CA PRO A 430 21.57 25.25 -4.14
C PRO A 430 20.07 25.14 -4.42
N LEU A 431 19.33 24.57 -3.47
CA LEU A 431 17.86 24.60 -3.43
C LEU A 431 17.41 25.80 -2.59
N ARG A 432 16.64 26.69 -3.21
CA ARG A 432 15.98 27.80 -2.53
C ARG A 432 14.47 27.65 -2.64
N VAL A 433 13.76 27.82 -1.53
CA VAL A 433 12.29 27.79 -1.49
C VAL A 433 11.80 29.11 -0.91
N VAL A 434 10.87 29.75 -1.62
CA VAL A 434 10.29 31.05 -1.29
C VAL A 434 8.78 30.91 -1.23
N PHE A 435 8.18 31.39 -0.15
CA PHE A 435 6.73 31.38 0.04
C PHE A 435 6.14 32.76 -0.23
N VAL A 436 5.05 32.80 -0.99
CA VAL A 436 4.29 34.02 -1.27
C VAL A 436 2.85 33.77 -0.80
N VAL A 437 2.36 34.59 0.11
CA VAL A 437 1.06 34.40 0.73
C VAL A 437 0.25 35.67 0.61
N GLU A 438 -0.93 35.60 -0.01
CA GLU A 438 -1.78 36.79 -0.20
C GLU A 438 -2.26 37.35 1.15
N GLU A 439 -2.74 36.49 2.06
CA GLU A 439 -3.26 36.87 3.38
C GLU A 439 -2.67 36.02 4.50
N GLY A 440 -2.40 36.61 5.68
CA GLY A 440 -1.96 35.85 6.87
C GLY A 440 -0.49 35.41 6.89
N GLY A 441 0.31 35.74 5.87
CA GLY A 441 1.73 35.36 5.78
C GLY A 441 2.62 35.83 6.95
N VAL A 442 2.21 36.88 7.66
CA VAL A 442 2.93 37.40 8.84
C VAL A 442 3.07 36.35 9.94
N GLY A 443 2.05 35.50 10.14
CA GLY A 443 2.08 34.43 11.14
C GLY A 443 3.07 33.30 10.84
N MET A 444 3.68 33.28 9.65
CA MET A 444 4.68 32.27 9.27
C MET A 444 6.12 32.65 9.63
N VAL A 445 6.37 33.93 9.89
CA VAL A 445 7.71 34.49 10.05
C VAL A 445 8.23 34.23 11.47
N ASP A 446 9.51 33.92 11.59
CA ASP A 446 10.18 33.79 12.89
C ASP A 446 10.16 35.12 13.65
N PRO A 447 9.51 35.20 14.82
CA PRO A 447 9.46 36.44 15.61
C PRO A 447 10.85 36.90 16.08
N ALA A 448 11.86 36.02 16.09
CA ALA A 448 13.23 36.37 16.44
C ALA A 448 14.01 37.07 15.30
N GLN A 449 13.47 37.10 14.07
CA GLN A 449 14.08 37.77 12.91
C GLN A 449 13.15 38.85 12.30
N PRO A 450 12.85 39.94 13.04
CA PRO A 450 11.94 40.96 12.57
C PRO A 450 12.51 41.74 11.38
N THR A 451 11.78 41.82 10.26
CA THR A 451 12.01 42.84 9.23
C THR A 451 11.10 44.06 9.45
N GLU A 452 11.54 45.26 9.04
CA GLU A 452 10.76 46.51 9.12
C GLU A 452 9.42 46.46 8.35
N LEU A 453 9.26 45.50 7.44
CA LEU A 453 8.07 45.30 6.61
C LEU A 453 6.94 44.50 7.25
N HIS A 454 7.15 43.91 8.45
CA HIS A 454 6.11 43.16 9.18
C HIS A 454 4.78 43.90 9.31
N ALA A 455 4.81 45.24 9.39
CA ALA A 455 3.62 46.07 9.51
C ALA A 455 2.81 46.23 8.22
N ARG A 456 3.38 45.96 7.03
CA ARG A 456 2.78 46.33 5.74
C ARG A 456 2.05 45.21 5.00
N GLN A 457 2.05 43.97 5.51
CA GLN A 457 1.42 42.76 4.92
C GLN A 457 1.74 42.46 3.43
N VAL A 458 2.55 43.29 2.76
CA VAL A 458 2.87 43.20 1.32
C VAL A 458 4.39 43.39 1.16
N GLY A 459 4.99 42.58 0.28
CA GLY A 459 6.45 42.56 0.09
C GLY A 459 7.13 41.55 1.00
N ARG A 460 8.45 41.66 1.19
CA ARG A 460 9.21 40.70 2.00
C ARG A 460 8.86 40.86 3.48
N LEU A 461 8.24 39.84 4.08
CA LEU A 461 7.82 39.85 5.49
C LEU A 461 8.93 39.37 6.42
N GLY A 462 9.73 38.41 5.98
CA GLY A 462 10.85 37.86 6.74
C GLY A 462 11.21 36.46 6.27
N VAL A 463 11.61 35.60 7.20
CA VAL A 463 11.89 34.18 6.94
C VAL A 463 11.13 33.30 7.90
N THR A 464 10.80 32.08 7.48
CA THR A 464 10.28 31.05 8.37
C THR A 464 11.35 30.61 9.39
N PRO A 465 10.97 29.90 10.47
CA PRO A 465 11.96 29.26 11.36
C PRO A 465 12.91 28.30 10.62
N GLY A 466 12.46 27.74 9.50
CA GLY A 466 13.28 26.92 8.59
C GLY A 466 14.18 27.73 7.64
N GLY A 467 14.22 29.06 7.77
CA GLY A 467 15.08 29.97 6.99
C GLY A 467 14.57 30.32 5.59
N SER A 468 13.35 29.92 5.21
CA SER A 468 12.80 30.20 3.88
C SER A 468 12.17 31.59 3.82
N PRO A 469 12.46 32.43 2.80
CA PRO A 469 11.84 33.74 2.67
C PRO A 469 10.31 33.67 2.55
N VAL A 470 9.63 34.60 3.21
CA VAL A 470 8.16 34.77 3.16
C VAL A 470 7.84 36.16 2.63
N TYR A 471 6.98 36.21 1.61
CA TYR A 471 6.46 37.43 1.02
C TYR A 471 4.95 37.50 1.18
N GLY A 472 4.45 38.70 1.47
CA GLY A 472 3.03 39.03 1.52
C GLY A 472 2.53 39.55 0.17
N GLY A 473 1.31 39.20 -0.21
CA GLY A 473 0.66 39.62 -1.45
C GLY A 473 0.90 38.66 -2.62
N ARG A 474 1.16 39.19 -3.81
CA ARG A 474 1.31 38.42 -5.06
C ARG A 474 2.75 38.40 -5.55
N VAL A 475 3.06 37.43 -6.42
CA VAL A 475 4.35 37.38 -7.11
C VAL A 475 4.53 38.68 -7.91
N SER A 476 5.58 39.44 -7.60
CA SER A 476 5.88 40.74 -8.19
C SER A 476 7.23 40.74 -8.89
N PRO A 477 7.47 41.65 -9.86
CA PRO A 477 8.78 41.77 -10.50
C PRO A 477 9.93 42.01 -9.51
N GLY A 478 9.70 42.81 -8.46
CA GLY A 478 10.69 43.07 -7.42
C GLY A 478 11.03 41.82 -6.58
N LEU A 479 10.04 40.96 -6.31
CA LEU A 479 10.28 39.66 -5.67
C LEU A 479 11.14 38.77 -6.57
N LEU A 480 10.78 38.65 -7.85
CA LEU A 480 11.53 37.84 -8.80
C LEU A 480 12.98 38.32 -8.92
N ALA A 481 13.21 39.63 -9.03
CA ALA A 481 14.55 40.21 -9.09
C ALA A 481 15.37 40.01 -7.80
N ALA A 482 14.71 39.93 -6.64
CA ALA A 482 15.38 39.71 -5.36
C ALA A 482 15.75 38.24 -5.11
N GLU A 483 14.92 37.32 -5.59
CA GLU A 483 15.02 35.88 -5.25
C GLU A 483 15.60 35.02 -6.37
N LEU A 484 15.60 35.52 -7.62
CA LEU A 484 16.23 34.86 -8.75
C LEU A 484 17.60 35.47 -9.05
N PRO A 485 18.51 34.70 -9.66
CA PRO A 485 19.82 35.22 -10.05
C PRO A 485 19.72 36.36 -11.07
N ALA A 486 20.67 37.30 -11.00
CA ALA A 486 20.77 38.41 -11.96
C ALA A 486 21.08 37.93 -13.39
N MET A 487 20.57 38.66 -14.38
CA MET A 487 20.78 38.50 -15.83
C MET A 487 21.46 39.77 -16.39
N PRO A 488 22.19 39.71 -17.53
CA PRO A 488 22.31 38.59 -18.45
C PRO A 488 23.42 37.60 -18.05
N ARG A 489 23.11 36.31 -18.15
CA ARG A 489 24.11 35.24 -18.17
C ARG A 489 24.62 35.01 -19.60
N PRO A 490 25.78 34.38 -19.80
CA PRO A 490 26.27 34.02 -21.13
C PRO A 490 25.19 33.28 -21.95
N VAL A 491 25.19 33.45 -23.28
CA VAL A 491 24.32 32.68 -24.17
C VAL A 491 24.70 31.19 -24.02
N GLY A 492 23.72 30.32 -23.72
CA GLY A 492 23.94 28.89 -23.48
C GLY A 492 24.06 28.47 -22.01
N ASP A 493 23.88 29.39 -21.06
CA ASP A 493 24.05 29.12 -19.61
C ASP A 493 22.83 28.44 -18.94
N GLY A 494 21.89 27.88 -19.72
CA GLY A 494 20.86 26.95 -19.26
C GLY A 494 19.88 27.46 -18.19
N ALA A 495 19.54 28.75 -18.19
CA ALA A 495 18.58 29.32 -17.25
C ALA A 495 17.14 29.16 -17.74
N TYR A 496 16.35 28.34 -17.07
CA TYR A 496 14.97 28.04 -17.46
C TYR A 496 13.98 28.47 -16.39
N MET A 497 12.80 28.90 -16.81
CA MET A 497 11.68 29.24 -15.93
C MET A 497 10.47 28.36 -16.24
N VAL A 498 9.95 27.68 -15.22
CA VAL A 498 8.70 26.90 -15.30
C VAL A 498 7.62 27.59 -14.48
N LEU A 499 6.49 27.88 -15.12
CA LEU A 499 5.33 28.54 -14.53
C LEU A 499 4.16 27.57 -14.45
N CYS A 500 3.54 27.37 -13.28
CA CYS A 500 2.30 26.58 -13.18
C CYS A 500 1.33 27.19 -12.16
N GLY A 501 0.16 27.62 -12.61
CA GLY A 501 -0.84 28.22 -11.73
C GLY A 501 -1.93 28.95 -12.51
N PRO A 502 -2.70 29.83 -11.83
CA PRO A 502 -3.78 30.57 -12.48
C PRO A 502 -3.29 31.38 -13.69
N PRO A 503 -4.04 31.42 -14.82
CA PRO A 503 -3.61 32.14 -16.03
C PRO A 503 -3.16 33.59 -15.80
N PRO A 504 -3.82 34.41 -14.94
CA PRO A 504 -3.37 35.76 -14.66
C PRO A 504 -1.98 35.81 -14.00
N MET A 505 -1.68 34.86 -13.11
CA MET A 505 -0.37 34.75 -12.47
C MET A 505 0.69 34.39 -13.50
N CYS A 506 0.47 33.33 -14.30
CA CYS A 506 1.43 32.90 -15.32
C CYS A 506 1.72 34.01 -16.33
N LYS A 507 0.70 34.76 -16.76
CA LYS A 507 0.85 35.91 -17.67
C LYS A 507 1.68 37.04 -17.04
N GLY A 508 1.41 37.38 -15.78
CA GLY A 508 2.14 38.43 -15.07
C GLY A 508 3.61 38.07 -14.84
N VAL A 509 3.87 36.83 -14.40
CA VAL A 509 5.24 36.35 -14.16
C VAL A 509 6.03 36.25 -15.46
N ARG A 510 5.42 35.78 -16.56
CA ARG A 510 6.05 35.77 -17.88
C ARG A 510 6.52 37.16 -18.30
N SER A 511 5.63 38.15 -18.23
CA SER A 511 5.95 39.55 -18.58
C SER A 511 7.10 40.09 -17.72
N ALA A 512 7.10 39.79 -16.43
CA ALA A 512 8.18 40.20 -15.53
C ALA A 512 9.51 39.51 -15.86
N ALA A 513 9.49 38.21 -16.17
CA ALA A 513 10.68 37.44 -16.53
C ALA A 513 11.31 37.92 -17.85
N GLU A 514 10.48 38.23 -18.86
CA GLU A 514 10.95 38.84 -20.12
C GLU A 514 11.62 40.20 -19.85
N GLY A 515 11.04 41.01 -18.97
CA GLY A 515 11.65 42.28 -18.53
C GLY A 515 12.96 42.11 -17.74
N MET A 516 13.19 40.94 -17.14
CA MET A 516 14.45 40.56 -16.49
C MET A 516 15.47 39.97 -17.47
N GLY A 517 15.12 39.80 -18.75
CA GLY A 517 16.03 39.28 -19.77
C GLY A 517 15.95 37.76 -20.01
N TYR A 518 14.92 37.06 -19.52
CA TYR A 518 14.62 35.70 -19.97
C TYR A 518 14.10 35.73 -21.41
N ALA A 519 14.64 34.89 -22.29
CA ALA A 519 14.10 34.78 -23.64
C ALA A 519 12.79 33.98 -23.63
N PRO A 520 11.84 34.24 -24.55
CA PRO A 520 10.58 33.49 -24.59
C PRO A 520 10.72 31.95 -24.62
N PRO A 521 11.71 31.34 -25.32
CA PRO A 521 11.93 29.89 -25.29
C PRO A 521 12.36 29.35 -23.92
N ASP A 522 12.94 30.19 -23.06
CA ASP A 522 13.42 29.80 -21.74
C ASP A 522 12.30 29.83 -20.69
N ILE A 523 11.10 30.33 -21.04
CA ILE A 523 9.94 30.44 -20.16
C ILE A 523 8.86 29.46 -20.60
N PHE A 524 8.76 28.35 -19.86
CA PHE A 524 7.73 27.33 -20.06
C PHE A 524 6.54 27.55 -19.13
N SER A 525 5.33 27.62 -19.70
CA SER A 525 4.09 27.70 -18.91
C SER A 525 3.32 26.39 -18.97
N TRP A 526 3.23 25.74 -17.81
CA TRP A 526 2.38 24.61 -17.50
C TRP A 526 0.95 25.11 -17.26
N VAL A 527 0.20 25.31 -18.34
CA VAL A 527 -1.20 25.79 -18.29
C VAL A 527 -2.18 24.63 -18.39
#